data_AF-A0A7V9L1V8-F1
#
_entry.id   AF-A0A7V9L1V8-F1
#
_cell.length_a   1.000
_cell.length_b   1.000
_cell.length_c   1.000
_cell.angle_alpha   90.00
_cell.angle_beta   90.00
_cell.angle_gamma   90.00
#
_symmetry.space_group_name_H-M   'P 1'
#
loop_
_entity.id
_entity.type
_entity.pdbx_description
1 polymer ?
#
loop_
_entity_poly.entity_id
_entity_poly.type
_entity_poly.pdbx_seq_one_letter_code
_entity_poly.pdbx_strand_id
1 'polypeptide(L)'
;MQATRQPRSMTPPGMKLAILSILLAVSPAVATAEPAPLQVTAKVLEMPKKLRYCGVIAFRAVVRYQVISVDKGAYTGKEIFVVELCPETLKAGQTRKLRLRLPTKNDSFADEFKATPGPRWINTHVES
;
A
#
# COMPACT_ATOMS: atom_id res chain seq x y z
N MET A 1 -61.77 -35.72 12.11
CA MET A 1 -61.78 -34.40 12.75
C MET A 1 -61.38 -34.58 14.22
N GLN A 2 -60.32 -33.90 14.67
CA GLN A 2 -59.98 -33.44 16.05
C GLN A 2 -60.14 -34.43 17.24
N ALA A 3 -59.28 -34.52 18.25
CA ALA A 3 -58.36 -33.54 18.81
C ALA A 3 -57.21 -34.25 19.58
N THR A 4 -56.01 -33.72 19.41
CA THR A 4 -54.81 -33.97 20.19
C THR A 4 -54.96 -33.41 21.62
N ARG A 5 -54.61 -34.20 22.65
CA ARG A 5 -54.36 -33.70 24.01
C ARG A 5 -53.00 -34.19 24.50
N GLN A 6 -52.04 -33.27 24.55
CA GLN A 6 -50.78 -33.40 25.28
C GLN A 6 -51.00 -33.17 26.78
N PRO A 7 -50.31 -33.92 27.65
CA PRO A 7 -50.07 -33.51 29.03
C PRO A 7 -48.59 -33.13 29.26
N ARG A 8 -48.43 -31.83 29.54
CA ARG A 8 -47.66 -31.17 30.61
C ARG A 8 -46.26 -31.67 30.97
N SER A 9 -45.32 -30.76 30.71
CA SER A 9 -43.98 -30.64 31.25
C SER A 9 -43.86 -30.85 32.76
N MET A 10 -42.78 -31.50 33.19
CA MET A 10 -42.29 -31.43 34.55
C MET A 10 -40.75 -31.32 34.51
N THR A 11 -40.24 -30.12 34.74
CA THR A 11 -38.82 -29.82 34.93
C THR A 11 -38.50 -29.86 36.43
N PRO A 12 -37.45 -30.58 36.86
CA PRO A 12 -36.84 -30.37 38.18
C PRO A 12 -35.69 -29.34 38.13
N PRO A 13 -35.38 -28.70 39.26
CA PRO A 13 -34.56 -27.51 39.33
C PRO A 13 -33.08 -27.84 39.57
N GLY A 14 -32.21 -26.93 39.09
CA GLY A 14 -30.89 -26.74 39.68
C GLY A 14 -29.76 -27.48 39.00
N MET A 15 -29.07 -26.77 38.10
CA MET A 15 -27.67 -26.42 38.35
C MET A 15 -27.27 -25.33 37.36
N LYS A 16 -27.11 -24.11 37.90
CA LYS A 16 -26.44 -23.02 37.22
C LYS A 16 -24.97 -23.42 37.06
N LEU A 17 -24.60 -23.94 35.90
CA LEU A 17 -23.25 -23.76 35.38
C LEU A 17 -23.36 -22.86 34.16
N ALA A 18 -23.35 -21.56 34.46
CA ALA A 18 -22.96 -20.56 33.49
C ALA A 18 -21.53 -20.89 33.06
N ILE A 19 -21.40 -21.69 32.01
CA ILE A 19 -20.15 -21.80 31.26
C ILE A 19 -20.04 -20.47 30.55
N LEU A 20 -19.42 -19.51 31.25
CA LEU A 20 -18.92 -18.27 30.70
C LEU A 20 -17.80 -18.69 29.73
N SER A 21 -18.18 -19.11 28.53
CA SER A 21 -17.24 -19.36 27.44
C SER A 21 -16.62 -18.02 27.10
N ILE A 22 -15.45 -17.79 27.70
CA ILE A 22 -14.57 -16.68 27.44
C ILE A 22 -14.30 -16.71 25.93
N LEU A 23 -14.96 -15.81 25.21
CA LEU A 23 -14.54 -15.37 23.88
C LEU A 23 -13.17 -14.72 24.09
N LEU A 24 -12.11 -15.53 24.10
CA LEU A 24 -10.78 -15.05 23.78
C LEU A 24 -10.85 -14.60 22.32
N ALA A 25 -11.25 -13.35 22.13
CA ALA A 25 -10.93 -12.59 20.95
C ALA A 25 -9.40 -12.49 20.92
N VAL A 26 -8.75 -13.53 20.41
CA VAL A 26 -7.39 -13.45 19.91
C VAL A 26 -7.49 -12.50 18.73
N SER A 27 -7.42 -11.21 19.02
CA SER A 27 -7.12 -10.22 17.99
C SER A 27 -5.78 -10.66 17.43
N PRO A 28 -5.70 -11.12 16.16
CA PRO A 28 -4.40 -11.26 15.56
C PRO A 28 -3.79 -9.86 15.65
N ALA A 29 -2.70 -9.73 16.39
CA ALA A 29 -1.83 -8.60 16.24
C ALA A 29 -1.43 -8.64 14.77
N VAL A 30 -2.15 -7.88 13.94
CA VAL A 30 -1.80 -7.62 12.57
C VAL A 30 -0.51 -6.83 12.71
N ALA A 31 0.60 -7.57 12.75
CA ALA A 31 1.92 -7.03 12.58
C ALA A 31 1.81 -6.22 11.31
N THR A 32 1.89 -4.90 11.48
CA THR A 32 1.97 -3.93 10.40
C THR A 32 3.35 -4.15 9.79
N ALA A 33 3.49 -5.26 9.05
CA ALA A 33 4.67 -5.59 8.30
C ALA A 33 4.80 -4.47 7.27
N GLU A 34 5.80 -3.62 7.48
CA GLU A 34 6.14 -2.56 6.56
C GLU A 34 6.26 -3.18 5.16
N PRO A 35 5.51 -2.68 4.16
CA PRO A 35 5.46 -3.31 2.85
C PRO A 35 6.89 -3.37 2.28
N ALA A 36 7.32 -4.58 1.94
CA ALA A 36 8.67 -4.82 1.44
C ALA A 36 8.98 -3.87 0.26
N PRO A 37 10.20 -3.31 0.18
CA PRO A 37 10.56 -2.37 -0.87
C PRO A 37 10.49 -3.05 -2.25
N LEU A 38 9.77 -2.41 -3.17
CA LEU A 38 9.64 -2.84 -4.56
C LEU A 38 10.90 -2.44 -5.33
N GLN A 39 11.51 -3.36 -6.07
CA GLN A 39 12.61 -3.05 -6.99
C GLN A 39 12.18 -3.33 -8.42
N VAL A 40 12.30 -2.33 -9.29
CA VAL A 40 11.89 -2.43 -10.70
C VAL A 40 12.95 -1.83 -11.61
N THR A 41 13.12 -2.40 -12.79
CA THR A 41 13.80 -1.73 -13.90
C THR A 41 12.74 -1.08 -14.78
N ALA A 42 12.85 0.22 -14.98
CA ALA A 42 11.81 1.01 -15.65
C ALA A 42 12.41 2.10 -16.55
N LYS A 43 11.69 2.44 -17.61
CA LYS A 43 12.06 3.46 -18.60
C LYS A 43 11.28 4.75 -18.36
N VAL A 44 11.95 5.89 -18.31
CA VAL A 44 11.30 7.21 -18.17
C VAL A 44 10.42 7.47 -19.40
N LEU A 45 9.11 7.66 -19.19
CA LEU A 45 8.17 8.04 -20.25
C LEU A 45 7.98 9.56 -20.29
N GLU A 46 7.60 10.13 -19.17
CA GLU A 46 7.23 11.53 -19.08
C GLU A 46 7.86 12.17 -17.84
N MET A 47 8.40 13.37 -18.05
CA MET A 47 8.97 14.20 -17.01
C MET A 47 8.17 15.49 -16.91
N PRO A 48 8.03 16.06 -15.71
CA PRO A 48 7.43 17.37 -15.57
C PRO A 48 8.24 18.40 -16.36
N LYS A 49 7.55 19.29 -17.08
CA LYS A 49 8.19 20.33 -17.88
C LYS A 49 9.04 21.25 -16.99
N LYS A 50 10.34 21.30 -17.30
CA LYS A 50 11.35 22.28 -16.83
C LYS A 50 11.35 22.53 -15.30
N LEU A 51 12.11 21.71 -14.57
CA LEU A 51 12.67 22.13 -13.29
C LEU A 51 14.05 22.73 -13.59
N ARG A 52 14.22 24.04 -13.41
CA ARG A 52 15.45 24.76 -13.80
C ARG A 52 16.54 24.81 -12.71
N TYR A 53 16.25 24.35 -11.49
CA TYR A 53 17.10 24.63 -10.34
C TYR A 53 17.06 23.55 -9.26
N CYS A 54 17.39 22.29 -9.57
CA CYS A 54 17.81 21.44 -8.45
C CYS A 54 19.22 21.83 -8.01
N GLY A 55 19.41 22.01 -6.70
CA GLY A 55 20.72 22.33 -6.11
C GLY A 55 20.64 23.47 -5.11
N VAL A 56 19.74 24.45 -5.34
CA VAL A 56 19.46 25.53 -4.39
C VAL A 56 18.20 25.25 -3.58
N ILE A 57 17.21 24.64 -4.22
CA ILE A 57 15.94 24.21 -3.59
C ILE A 57 15.62 22.79 -4.03
N ALA A 58 15.19 21.95 -3.07
CA ALA A 58 14.80 20.58 -3.36
C ALA A 58 13.44 20.58 -4.08
N PHE A 59 13.47 20.39 -5.40
CA PHE A 59 12.26 20.16 -6.16
C PHE A 59 11.86 18.69 -6.11
N ARG A 60 10.57 18.47 -5.93
CA ARG A 60 9.95 17.14 -6.02
C ARG A 60 9.03 17.14 -7.21
N ALA A 61 9.02 16.02 -7.92
CA ALA A 61 8.23 15.90 -9.12
C ALA A 61 7.77 14.46 -9.33
N VAL A 62 6.56 14.32 -9.86
CA VAL A 62 6.06 13.03 -10.30
C VAL A 62 6.64 12.73 -11.68
N VAL A 63 7.35 11.61 -11.78
CA VAL A 63 7.89 11.08 -13.02
C VAL A 63 7.12 9.81 -13.37
N ARG A 64 6.72 9.69 -14.64
CA ARG A 64 6.03 8.51 -15.15
C ARG A 64 7.04 7.58 -15.79
N TYR A 65 7.05 6.33 -15.35
CA TYR A 65 7.93 5.29 -15.86
C TYR A 65 7.12 4.16 -16.49
N GLN A 66 7.66 3.54 -17.54
CA GLN A 66 7.22 2.26 -18.08
C GLN A 66 8.00 1.15 -17.40
N VAL A 67 7.31 0.19 -16.78
CA VAL A 67 7.96 -0.95 -16.13
C VAL A 67 8.44 -1.93 -17.19
N ILE A 68 9.73 -2.25 -17.15
CA ILE A 68 10.36 -3.25 -18.03
C ILE A 68 10.41 -4.60 -17.30
N SER A 69 10.89 -4.61 -16.05
CA SER A 69 10.95 -5.81 -15.21
C SER A 69 10.75 -5.47 -13.74
N VAL A 70 10.25 -6.44 -12.98
CA VAL A 70 10.19 -6.40 -11.53
C VAL A 70 11.30 -7.28 -11.00
N ASP A 71 12.27 -6.68 -10.31
CA ASP A 71 13.46 -7.36 -9.80
C ASP A 71 13.22 -7.94 -8.40
N LYS A 72 12.45 -7.22 -7.56
CA LYS A 72 12.02 -7.68 -6.22
C LYS A 72 10.64 -7.13 -5.88
N GLY A 73 9.82 -7.93 -5.20
CA GLY A 73 8.44 -7.57 -4.82
C GLY A 73 7.42 -8.02 -5.87
N ALA A 74 6.18 -7.54 -5.75
CA ALA A 74 5.10 -7.86 -6.67
C ALA A 74 4.49 -6.57 -7.23
N TYR A 75 4.51 -6.43 -8.55
CA TYR A 75 3.89 -5.33 -9.26
C TYR A 75 3.43 -5.79 -10.64
N THR A 76 2.15 -5.58 -10.95
CA THR A 76 1.53 -6.03 -12.21
C THR A 76 1.24 -4.87 -13.16
N GLY A 77 1.46 -3.63 -12.72
CA GLY A 77 1.28 -2.45 -13.55
C GLY A 77 2.32 -2.36 -14.65
N LYS A 78 1.90 -1.86 -15.82
CA LYS A 78 2.82 -1.56 -16.95
C LYS A 78 3.54 -0.22 -16.77
N GLU A 79 3.00 0.65 -15.92
CA GLU A 79 3.51 1.99 -15.70
C GLU A 79 3.45 2.33 -14.22
N ILE A 80 4.44 3.08 -13.74
CA ILE A 80 4.56 3.46 -12.34
C ILE A 80 4.86 4.96 -12.22
N PHE A 81 4.23 5.59 -11.24
CA PHE A 81 4.40 7.01 -10.94
C PHE A 81 5.27 7.14 -9.69
N VAL A 82 6.41 7.80 -9.85
CA VAL A 82 7.42 7.91 -8.81
C VAL A 82 7.66 9.36 -8.49
N VAL A 83 7.63 9.70 -7.20
CA VAL A 83 8.08 11.01 -6.72
C VAL A 83 9.60 10.98 -6.65
N GLU A 84 10.24 11.72 -7.54
CA GLU A 84 11.69 11.90 -7.58
C GLU A 84 12.06 13.24 -6.95
N LEU A 85 13.13 13.23 -6.15
CA LEU A 85 13.80 14.48 -5.80
C LEU A 85 14.71 14.84 -6.97
N CYS A 86 14.51 16.03 -7.52
CA CYS A 86 15.35 16.60 -8.55
C CYS A 86 15.51 15.76 -9.84
N PRO A 87 14.41 15.53 -10.58
CA PRO A 87 14.47 14.75 -11.82
C PRO A 87 15.13 15.48 -13.01
N GLU A 88 15.81 16.60 -12.82
CA GLU A 88 16.45 17.34 -13.93
C GLU A 88 17.56 16.56 -14.64
N THR A 89 18.17 15.58 -13.94
CA THR A 89 19.17 14.69 -14.53
C THR A 89 18.56 13.57 -15.35
N LEU A 90 17.24 13.37 -15.27
CA LEU A 90 16.54 12.34 -16.03
C LEU A 90 16.39 12.75 -17.49
N LYS A 91 16.50 11.76 -18.37
CA LYS A 91 16.20 11.93 -19.80
C LYS A 91 15.02 11.04 -20.18
N ALA A 92 14.13 11.55 -21.01
CA ALA A 92 13.06 10.72 -21.58
C ALA A 92 13.69 9.53 -22.31
N GLY A 93 13.17 8.33 -22.05
CA GLY A 93 13.69 7.08 -22.58
C GLY A 93 14.87 6.48 -21.82
N GLN A 94 15.39 7.13 -20.77
CA GLN A 94 16.41 6.56 -19.90
C GLN A 94 15.83 5.39 -19.12
N THR A 95 16.55 4.25 -19.10
CA THR A 95 16.23 3.10 -18.26
C THR A 95 16.97 3.22 -16.93
N ARG A 96 16.29 2.93 -15.82
CA ARG A 96 16.87 2.96 -14.48
C ARG A 96 16.33 1.81 -13.63
N LYS A 97 17.16 1.39 -12.68
CA LYS A 97 16.72 0.56 -11.56
C LYS A 97 16.20 1.47 -10.46
N LEU A 98 14.98 1.20 -10.01
CA LEU A 98 14.28 1.99 -9.00
C LEU A 98 14.03 1.13 -7.77
N ARG A 99 14.33 1.67 -6.59
CA ARG A 99 13.95 1.08 -5.31
C ARG A 99 12.85 1.92 -4.68
N LEU A 100 11.66 1.36 -4.66
CA LEU A 100 10.41 2.05 -4.42
C LEU A 100 9.79 1.61 -3.09
N ARG A 101 9.23 2.56 -2.36
CA ARG A 101 8.32 2.28 -1.23
C ARG A 101 7.01 3.03 -1.39
N LEU A 102 5.98 2.52 -0.73
CA LEU A 102 4.70 3.22 -0.65
C LEU A 102 4.85 4.49 0.22
N PRO A 103 4.17 5.58 -0.15
CA PRO A 103 3.97 6.72 0.73
C PRO A 103 3.30 6.28 2.01
N THR A 104 3.88 6.69 3.12
CA THR A 104 3.36 6.56 4.48
C THR A 104 2.72 7.88 4.90
N LYS A 105 1.91 7.87 5.97
CA LYS A 105 1.32 9.09 6.52
C LYS A 105 2.36 10.11 6.98
N ASN A 106 3.58 9.67 7.29
CA ASN A 106 4.68 10.52 7.73
C ASN A 106 5.42 11.18 6.56
N ASP A 107 5.17 10.75 5.33
CA ASP A 107 5.72 11.42 4.16
C ASP A 107 4.99 12.73 3.96
N SER A 108 5.70 13.85 4.14
CA SER A 108 5.16 15.23 4.11
C SER A 108 4.45 15.63 2.80
N PHE A 109 4.37 14.72 1.84
CA PHE A 109 3.90 14.91 0.48
C PHE A 109 2.91 13.82 0.04
N ALA A 110 2.55 12.88 0.92
CA ALA A 110 1.51 11.89 0.62
C ALA A 110 0.20 12.58 0.22
N ASP A 111 -0.07 13.76 0.80
CA ASP A 111 -1.25 14.55 0.50
C ASP A 111 -1.14 15.43 -0.76
N GLU A 112 0.06 15.89 -1.10
CA GLU A 112 0.32 16.84 -2.19
C GLU A 112 -0.06 16.26 -3.56
N PHE A 113 0.11 14.96 -3.76
CA PHE A 113 -0.08 14.35 -5.05
C PHE A 113 -1.46 13.70 -5.24
N LYS A 114 -2.41 13.82 -4.29
CA LYS A 114 -3.68 13.05 -4.25
C LYS A 114 -4.44 12.95 -5.58
N ALA A 115 -4.34 13.93 -6.47
CA ALA A 115 -4.98 13.95 -7.79
C ALA A 115 -4.31 13.11 -8.90
N THR A 116 -3.13 12.49 -8.68
CA THR A 116 -2.45 11.68 -9.71
C THR A 116 -3.05 10.26 -9.81
N PRO A 117 -3.30 9.72 -11.02
CA PRO A 117 -3.84 8.38 -11.22
C PRO A 117 -2.86 7.28 -10.77
N GLY A 118 -3.38 6.27 -10.04
CA GLY A 118 -2.66 5.04 -9.69
C GLY A 118 -1.90 5.05 -8.34
N PRO A 119 -1.34 3.90 -7.92
CA PRO A 119 -0.51 3.83 -6.73
C PRO A 119 0.81 4.57 -6.98
N ARG A 120 1.08 5.57 -6.14
CA ARG A 120 2.32 6.37 -6.16
C ARG A 120 3.39 5.72 -5.31
N TRP A 121 4.63 5.89 -5.74
CA TRP A 121 5.79 5.36 -5.05
C TRP A 121 6.83 6.45 -4.82
N ILE A 122 7.64 6.25 -3.80
CA ILE A 122 8.75 7.14 -3.45
C ILE A 122 10.03 6.40 -3.82
N ASN A 123 10.89 7.06 -4.59
CA ASN A 123 12.24 6.54 -4.81
C ASN A 123 13.04 6.69 -3.51
N THR A 124 13.56 5.58 -3.00
CA THR A 124 14.24 5.51 -1.69
C THR A 124 15.74 5.45 -1.79
N HIS A 125 16.28 5.04 -2.95
CA HIS A 125 17.71 4.96 -3.17
C HIS A 125 17.99 4.82 -4.66
N VAL A 126 18.72 5.78 -5.21
CA VAL A 126 19.41 5.63 -6.49
C VAL A 126 20.78 5.06 -6.16
N GLU A 127 20.99 3.77 -6.32
CA GLU A 127 22.37 3.30 -6.56
C GLU A 127 22.71 3.76 -7.98
N SER A 128 23.57 4.78 -8.06
CA SER A 128 24.16 5.30 -9.30
C SER A 128 25.36 4.48 -9.72
#